data_AF-A0A3B9ZCJ9-F1
#
_entry.id   AF-A0A3B9ZCJ9-F1
#
_cell.length_a   1.000
_cell.length_b   1.000
_cell.length_c   1.000
_cell.angle_alpha   90.00
_cell.angle_beta   90.00
_cell.angle_gamma   90.00
#
_symmetry.space_group_name_H-M   'P 1'
#
loop_
_entity.id
_entity.type
_entity.pdbx_description
1 polymer ?
#
loop_
_entity_poly.entity_id
_entity_poly.type
_entity_poly.pdbx_seq_one_letter_code
_entity_poly.pdbx_strand_id
1 'polypeptide(L)' 'MARILGVDLPKEKRVEISLMYLFGIGRALSNKILKEINIDINKRTKDLTEEEVSRINNYIQKSGYKVEGDLRRE' A
#
# COMPACT_ATOMS: atom_id res chain seq x y z
N MET A 1 11.15 -6.09 6.24
CA MET A 1 10.89 -5.69 4.84
C MET A 1 9.38 -5.62 4.80
N ALA A 2 8.79 -4.46 4.51
CA ALA A 2 7.32 -4.39 4.53
C ALA A 2 6.84 -4.98 3.20
N ARG A 3 6.33 -6.20 3.24
CA ARG A 3 5.74 -6.86 2.08
C ARG A 3 4.25 -6.56 2.08
N ILE A 4 3.77 -5.90 1.03
CA ILE A 4 2.35 -5.54 0.85
C ILE A 4 1.87 -6.22 -0.43
N LEU A 5 0.83 -7.06 -0.32
CA LEU A 5 0.25 -7.83 -1.43
C LEU A 5 1.27 -8.62 -2.27
N GLY A 6 2.32 -9.14 -1.64
CA GLY A 6 3.37 -9.90 -2.32
C GLY A 6 4.45 -9.04 -2.98
N VAL A 7 4.35 -7.70 -2.92
CA VAL A 7 5.38 -6.77 -3.38
C VAL A 7 6.23 -6.31 -2.22
N ASP A 8 7.55 -6.32 -2.42
CA ASP A 8 8.52 -5.82 -1.46
C ASP A 8 8.70 -4.31 -1.61
N LEU A 9 8.29 -3.55 -0.59
CA LEU A 9 8.33 -2.09 -0.62
C LEU A 9 9.67 -1.51 -0.10
N PRO A 10 10.14 -0.39 -0.69
CA PRO A 10 11.34 0.29 -0.21
C PRO A 10 11.10 0.89 1.19
N LYS A 11 11.89 0.43 2.17
CA LYS A 11 11.76 0.82 3.59
C LYS A 11 12.03 2.30 3.85
N GLU A 12 12.90 2.91 3.04
CA GLU A 12 13.39 4.27 3.28
C GLU A 12 12.43 5.35 2.78
N LYS A 13 11.48 4.98 1.91
CA LYS A 13 10.51 5.93 1.34
C LYS A 13 9.30 6.12 2.26
N ARG A 14 8.60 7.23 2.02
CA ARG A 14 7.30 7.51 2.64
C ARG A 14 6.28 6.48 2.17
N VAL A 15 5.33 6.13 3.03
CA VAL A 15 4.30 5.13 2.72
C VAL A 15 3.50 5.54 1.49
N GLU A 16 3.18 6.83 1.31
CA GLU A 16 2.50 7.36 0.11
C GLU A 16 3.21 6.89 -1.18
N ILE A 17 4.54 7.07 -1.21
CA ILE A 17 5.37 6.78 -2.38
C ILE A 17 5.59 5.28 -2.54
N SER A 18 5.81 4.58 -1.43
CA SER A 18 6.02 3.14 -1.45
C SER A 18 4.79 2.42 -2.00
N LEU A 19 3.58 2.81 -1.61
CA LEU A 19 2.36 2.21 -2.14
C LEU A 19 2.21 2.37 -3.66
N MET A 20 2.77 3.42 -4.26
CA MET A 20 2.76 3.60 -5.72
C MET A 20 3.66 2.62 -6.48
N TYR A 21 4.51 1.85 -5.79
CA TYR A 21 5.24 0.75 -6.43
C TYR A 21 4.33 -0.45 -6.72
N LEU A 22 3.14 -0.51 -6.13
CA LEU A 22 2.15 -1.52 -6.51
C LEU A 22 1.51 -1.11 -7.82
N PHE A 23 1.57 -2.00 -8.80
CA PHE A 23 0.93 -1.81 -10.09
C PHE A 23 -0.58 -1.66 -9.92
N GLY A 24 -1.13 -0.57 -10.45
CA GLY A 24 -2.54 -0.19 -10.28
C GLY A 24 -2.81 0.80 -9.14
N ILE A 25 -1.84 1.05 -8.24
CA ILE A 25 -1.98 2.06 -7.18
C ILE A 25 -1.27 3.35 -7.59
N GLY A 26 -2.05 4.36 -7.96
CA GLY A 26 -1.55 5.71 -8.18
C GLY A 26 -1.50 6.55 -6.90
N ARG A 27 -1.00 7.78 -7.00
CA ARG A 27 -0.91 8.73 -5.87
C ARG A 27 -2.26 9.01 -5.21
N ALA A 28 -3.31 9.17 -6.01
CA ALA A 28 -4.66 9.43 -5.51
C ALA A 28 -5.21 8.25 -4.69
N LEU A 29 -5.00 7.02 -5.18
CA LEU A 29 -5.39 5.78 -4.50
C LEU A 29 -4.59 5.59 -3.21
N SER A 30 -3.27 5.75 -3.26
CA SER A 30 -2.39 5.69 -2.10
C SER A 30 -2.85 6.63 -0.98
N ASN A 31 -3.12 7.90 -1.30
CA ASN A 31 -3.61 8.88 -0.34
C ASN A 31 -5.01 8.57 0.19
N LYS A 32 -5.90 8.04 -0.66
CA LYS A 32 -7.22 7.61 -0.22
C LYS A 32 -7.12 6.46 0.78
N ILE A 33 -6.34 5.42 0.45
CA ILE A 33 -6.12 4.25 1.30
C ILE A 33 -5.57 4.70 2.66
N LEU A 34 -4.51 5.51 2.67
CA LEU A 34 -3.88 5.99 3.89
C LEU A 34 -4.82 6.83 4.77
N LYS A 35 -5.64 7.69 4.14
CA LYS A 35 -6.63 8.49 4.86
C LYS A 35 -7.72 7.63 5.51
N GLU A 36 -8.17 6.60 4.81
CA GLU A 36 -9.25 5.71 5.24
C GLU A 36 -8.83 4.80 6.40
N ILE A 37 -7.59 4.32 6.38
CA ILE A 37 -7.02 3.53 7.48
C ILE A 37 -6.35 4.38 8.56
N ASN A 38 -6.44 5.71 8.44
CA ASN A 38 -5.90 6.71 9.36
C ASN A 38 -4.39 6.58 9.62
N ILE A 39 -3.61 6.29 8.57
CA ILE A 39 -2.15 6.26 8.61
C ILE A 39 -1.59 7.57 8.05
N ASP A 40 -0.58 8.10 8.73
CA ASP A 40 0.11 9.31 8.29
C ASP A 40 0.89 9.08 6.97
N ILE A 41 0.69 9.99 6.00
CA ILE A 41 1.31 9.92 4.68
C ILE A 41 2.82 10.20 4.69
N ASN A 42 3.32 10.90 5.73
CA ASN A 42 4.74 11.22 5.90
C ASN A 42 5.49 10.13 6.65
N LYS A 43 4.78 9.20 7.28
CA LYS A 43 5.35 8.00 7.88
C LYS A 43 6.18 7.24 6.84
N ARG A 44 7.29 6.65 7.28
CA ARG A 44 8.12 5.82 6.40
C ARG A 44 7.67 4.38 6.46
N THR A 45 7.90 3.65 5.38
CA THR A 45 7.56 2.24 5.26
C THR A 45 8.26 1.37 6.30
N LYS A 46 9.47 1.76 6.76
CA LYS A 46 10.17 1.07 7.86
C LYS A 46 9.48 1.20 9.22
N ASP A 47 8.72 2.27 9.43
CA ASP A 47 8.07 2.59 10.70
C ASP A 47 6.64 2.02 10.75
N LEU A 48 6.19 1.37 9.67
CA LEU A 48 4.92 0.67 9.63
C LEU A 48 4.96 -0.55 10.56
N THR A 49 3.94 -0.67 11.40
CA THR A 49 3.73 -1.88 12.21
C THR A 49 3.09 -2.99 11.38
N GLU A 50 3.21 -4.24 11.84
CA GLU A 50 2.57 -5.37 11.16
C GLU A 50 1.04 -5.23 11.11
N GLU A 51 0.43 -4.62 12.13
CA GLU A 51 -1.00 -4.29 12.14
C GLU A 51 -1.37 -3.29 11.05
N GLU A 52 -0.59 -2.23 10.87
CA GLU A 52 -0.81 -1.24 9.81
C GLU A 52 -0.67 -1.87 8.42
N VAL A 53 0.33 -2.74 8.22
CA VAL A 53 0.51 -3.50 6.99
C VAL A 53 -0.70 -4.41 6.72
N SER A 54 -1.21 -5.09 7.76
CA SER A 54 -2.42 -5.92 7.65
C SER A 54 -3.66 -5.09 7.31
N ARG A 55 -3.81 -3.90 7.91
CA ARG A 55 -4.91 -2.97 7.58
C ARG A 55 -4.86 -2.50 6.13
N ILE A 56 -3.67 -2.15 5.64
CA ILE A 56 -3.48 -1.78 4.23
C ILE A 56 -3.89 -2.93 3.31
N ASN A 57 -3.39 -4.15 3.56
CA ASN A 57 -3.73 -5.33 2.75
C ASN A 57 -5.23 -5.60 2.75
N ASN A 58 -5.87 -5.58 3.91
CA ASN A 58 -7.31 -5.80 4.05
C ASN A 58 -8.12 -4.71 3.35
N TYR A 59 -7.70 -3.45 3.45
CA TYR A 59 -8.40 -2.34 2.80
C TYR A 59 -8.33 -2.45 1.27
N ILE A 60 -7.15 -2.78 0.72
CA ILE A 60 -6.99 -2.94 -0.73
C ILE A 60 -7.82 -4.12 -1.24
N GLN A 61 -7.80 -5.27 -0.54
CA GLN A 61 -8.63 -6.42 -0.89
C GLN A 61 -10.12 -6.10 -0.83
N LYS A 62 -10.59 -5.44 0.24
CA LYS A 62 -12.01 -5.03 0.39
C LYS A 62 -12.45 -4.00 -0.64
N SER A 63 -11.56 -3.11 -1.04
CA SER A 63 -11.88 -2.07 -2.01
C SER A 63 -12.03 -2.60 -3.44
N GLY A 64 -11.67 -3.87 -3.69
CA GLY A 64 -11.74 -4.47 -5.02
C GLY A 64 -10.83 -3.79 -6.05
N TYR A 65 -9.78 -3.10 -5.58
CA TYR A 65 -8.80 -2.51 -6.49
C TYR A 65 -8.04 -3.63 -7.19
N LYS A 66 -8.14 -3.72 -8.51
CA LYS A 66 -7.29 -4.59 -9.31
C LYS A 66 -5.85 -4.10 -9.16
N VAL A 67 -5.01 -4.91 -8.53
CA VAL A 67 -3.60 -4.59 -8.29
C VAL A 67 -2.72 -5.77 -8.65
N GLU A 68 -1.52 -5.48 -9.13
CA GLU A 68 -0.48 -6.46 -9.45
C GLU A 68 -1.02 -7.67 -10.23
N GLY A 69 -1.18 -8.83 -9.58
CA GLY A 69 -1.52 -10.11 -10.22
C GLY A 69 -2.88 -10.15 -10.91
N ASP A 70 -3.81 -9.29 -10.51
CA ASP A 70 -5.14 -9.19 -11.15
C ASP A 70 -5.05 -8.39 -12.47
N LEU A 71 -4.25 -7.31 -12.48
CA LEU A 71 -3.96 -6.50 -13.67
C LEU A 71 -3.00 -7.20 -14.64
N ARG A 72 -2.13 -8.09 -14.16
CA ARG A 72 -1.11 -8.76 -14.96
C ARG A 72 -1.60 -10.04 -15.65
N ARG A 73 -2.85 -10.45 -15.38
CA ARG A 73 -3.53 -11.60 -16.00
C ARG A 73 -4.48 -11.22 -17.13
N GLU A 74 -4.77 -9.94 -17.34
CA GLU A 74 -5.36 -9.40 -18.58
C GLU A 74 -4.25 -8.90 -19.52
#